data_AF-A0A4R6KRJ0-F1
#
_entry.id   AF-A0A4R6KRJ0-F1
#
_cell.length_a   1.000
_cell.length_b   1.000
_cell.length_c   1.000
_cell.angle_alpha   90.00
_cell.angle_beta   90.00
_cell.angle_gamma   90.00
#
_symmetry.space_group_name_H-M   'P 1'
#
loop_
_entity.id
_entity.type
_entity.pdbx_description
1 polymer ?
#
loop_
_entity_poly.entity_id
_entity_poly.type
_entity_poly.pdbx_seq_one_letter_code
_entity_poly.pdbx_strand_id
1 'polypeptide(L)'
;MHVVHSDLARTGTFICSSADLNRLQDVAVWSFRGNAVGGAHRLPDARTNRLDRRLPGLRARRGAAVRRSRVQPEVAALGSRRPAARSSATLARIAEILGRPAEAVRYAAIADQVLDAWRVEFLDESGQTAGDTQAGYVRALSFGLIPGELRQSAVRRLVELIRAAGNHLGTGFLATAQLLPVLADHGYADVAYDLLFQRTSPSWLAMLDRGATTIWEDWDGIDVNGNPHDSLNHYSKGAVVHFLHTHVLGLRQAEGSVGWESFVVAPAHHPEITWARGSYESPQGRVEVAWQIEGETFRLTVDVPPGSTAEVTFPNGEQATLPPGHFTTTRPSVGLAPARA
;
A
#
# COMPACT_ATOMS: atom_id res chain seq x y z
N MET A 1 -4.87 32.52 10.65
CA MET A 1 -4.23 31.59 9.68
C MET A 1 -5.36 30.86 8.96
N HIS A 2 -5.34 30.80 7.64
CA HIS A 2 -6.37 30.09 6.85
C HIS A 2 -5.72 28.88 6.18
N VAL A 3 -6.37 27.72 6.26
CA VAL A 3 -5.96 26.51 5.55
C VAL A 3 -6.71 26.49 4.21
N VAL A 4 -5.98 26.21 3.11
CA VAL A 4 -6.55 26.15 1.76
C VAL A 4 -6.19 24.82 1.12
N HIS A 5 -7.19 24.06 0.70
CA HIS A 5 -7.07 22.83 -0.08
C HIS A 5 -8.35 22.63 -0.91
N SER A 6 -8.32 21.69 -1.86
CA SER A 6 -9.54 21.21 -2.53
C SER A 6 -10.54 20.72 -1.50
N ASP A 7 -11.79 21.18 -1.57
CA ASP A 7 -12.84 20.85 -0.61
C ASP A 7 -13.40 19.44 -0.85
N LEU A 8 -12.57 18.45 -0.54
CA LEU A 8 -12.91 17.04 -0.63
C LEU A 8 -13.60 16.60 0.66
N ALA A 9 -14.80 16.03 0.52
CA ALA A 9 -15.48 15.37 1.63
C ALA A 9 -14.61 14.24 2.18
N ARG A 10 -14.50 14.16 3.52
CA ARG A 10 -13.81 13.05 4.16
C ARG A 10 -14.64 11.78 4.03
N THR A 11 -14.10 10.76 3.38
CA THR A 11 -14.78 9.47 3.17
C THR A 11 -14.32 8.38 4.14
N GLY A 12 -13.24 8.57 4.89
CA GLY A 12 -12.69 7.53 5.75
C GLY A 12 -12.17 8.03 7.10
N THR A 13 -12.41 7.24 8.14
CA THR A 13 -11.88 7.48 9.49
C THR A 13 -11.13 6.25 10.00
N PHE A 14 -10.11 6.47 10.83
CA PHE A 14 -9.34 5.43 11.49
C PHE A 14 -8.81 5.97 12.81
N ILE A 15 -8.89 5.16 13.85
CA ILE A 15 -8.25 5.37 15.15
C ILE A 15 -8.02 4.01 15.82
N CYS A 16 -6.94 3.87 16.59
CA CYS A 16 -6.58 2.64 17.29
C CYS A 16 -5.98 2.92 18.67
N SER A 17 -5.63 1.86 19.40
CA SER A 17 -5.02 1.96 20.74
C SER A 17 -3.65 2.64 20.76
N SER A 18 -2.93 2.69 19.62
CA SER A 18 -1.62 3.31 19.53
C SER A 18 -1.70 4.79 19.19
N ALA A 19 -1.25 5.64 20.11
CA ALA A 19 -1.14 7.08 19.89
C ALA A 19 -0.19 7.43 18.73
N ASP A 20 0.87 6.65 18.54
CA ASP A 20 1.85 6.86 17.46
C ASP A 20 1.21 6.61 16.08
N LEU A 21 0.42 5.54 15.93
CA LEU A 21 -0.27 5.25 14.67
C LEU A 21 -1.40 6.25 14.38
N ASN A 22 -2.09 6.72 15.42
CA ASN A 22 -3.08 7.79 15.28
C ASN A 22 -2.41 9.10 14.81
N ARG A 23 -1.25 9.45 15.38
CA ARG A 23 -0.46 10.60 14.94
C ARG A 23 0.03 10.43 13.50
N LEU A 24 0.48 9.24 13.12
CA LEU A 24 0.89 8.95 11.73
C LEU A 24 -0.28 9.10 10.75
N GLN A 25 -1.47 8.62 11.11
CA GLN A 25 -2.71 8.82 10.35
C GLN A 25 -2.98 10.32 10.14
N ASP A 26 -2.89 11.13 11.19
CA ASP A 26 -3.14 12.57 11.12
C ASP A 26 -2.11 13.30 10.25
N VAL A 27 -0.82 13.01 10.43
CA VAL A 27 0.29 13.55 9.63
C VAL A 27 0.11 13.23 8.15
N ALA A 28 -0.31 12.01 7.81
CA ALA A 28 -0.59 11.63 6.43
C ALA A 28 -1.80 12.37 5.85
N VAL A 29 -2.88 12.58 6.63
CA VAL A 29 -4.05 13.36 6.21
C VAL A 29 -3.67 14.80 5.91
N TRP A 30 -2.86 15.44 6.76
CA TRP A 30 -2.37 16.79 6.51
C TRP A 30 -1.47 16.87 5.28
N SER A 31 -0.63 15.86 5.07
CA SER A 31 0.22 15.78 3.88
C SER A 31 -0.60 15.67 2.60
N PHE A 32 -1.68 14.88 2.62
CA PHE A 32 -2.60 14.76 1.50
C PHE A 32 -3.33 16.09 1.24
N ARG A 33 -3.92 16.70 2.27
CA ARG A 33 -4.64 17.98 2.15
C ARG A 33 -3.75 19.09 1.59
N GLY A 34 -2.52 19.20 2.10
CA GLY A 34 -1.56 20.21 1.62
C GLY A 34 -1.12 20.03 0.16
N ASN A 35 -1.32 18.85 -0.42
CA ASN A 35 -0.95 18.53 -1.80
C ASN A 35 -2.17 18.39 -2.75
N ALA A 36 -3.40 18.47 -2.23
CA ALA A 36 -4.63 18.42 -3.02
C ALA A 36 -5.16 19.84 -3.27
N VAL A 37 -4.66 20.54 -4.29
CA VAL A 37 -5.06 21.93 -4.62
C VAL A 37 -5.31 22.06 -6.13
N GLY A 38 -6.57 22.07 -6.58
CA GLY A 38 -6.90 22.14 -8.02
C GLY A 38 -6.61 20.85 -8.82
N GLY A 39 -6.21 19.79 -8.11
CA GLY A 39 -5.79 18.47 -8.59
C GLY A 39 -4.82 17.83 -7.57
N ALA A 40 -4.47 16.56 -7.72
CA ALA A 40 -3.35 15.99 -6.95
C ALA A 40 -2.04 16.57 -7.51
N HIS A 41 -1.50 17.58 -6.83
CA HIS A 41 -0.18 18.12 -7.15
C HIS A 41 0.85 17.40 -6.29
N ARG A 42 1.98 17.00 -6.89
CA ARG A 42 3.22 17.02 -6.12
C ARG A 42 3.59 18.49 -5.99
N LEU A 43 3.69 18.97 -4.75
CA LEU A 43 4.30 20.23 -4.33
C LEU A 43 3.36 21.44 -4.32
N PRO A 44 3.22 22.11 -3.17
CA PRO A 44 3.00 23.55 -3.11
C PRO A 44 4.31 24.37 -3.18
N ASP A 45 5.50 23.77 -2.98
CA ASP A 45 6.71 24.56 -2.66
C ASP A 45 7.97 24.40 -3.55
N ALA A 46 7.88 23.82 -4.76
CA ALA A 46 9.02 23.88 -5.69
C ALA A 46 8.62 23.91 -7.18
N ARG A 47 9.14 24.92 -7.90
CA ARG A 47 9.05 25.03 -9.36
C ARG A 47 9.94 23.97 -10.00
N THR A 48 9.33 22.98 -10.65
CA THR A 48 9.68 22.37 -11.95
C THR A 48 9.24 20.91 -11.97
N ASN A 49 8.39 20.54 -12.93
CA ASN A 49 8.12 19.13 -13.22
C ASN A 49 8.14 18.91 -14.73
N ARG A 50 9.13 18.13 -15.20
CA ARG A 50 9.15 17.50 -16.53
C ARG A 50 9.04 16.01 -16.26
N LEU A 51 7.99 15.40 -16.82
CA LEU A 51 7.59 13.98 -16.76
C LEU A 51 6.46 13.70 -15.76
N ASP A 52 5.24 14.12 -16.11
CA ASP A 52 4.05 13.26 -15.92
C ASP A 52 2.78 13.73 -16.67
N ARG A 53 2.95 14.35 -17.85
CA ARG A 53 1.80 14.69 -18.71
C ARG A 53 2.09 14.30 -20.16
N ARG A 54 1.49 13.19 -20.60
CA ARG A 54 1.12 12.97 -22.00
C ARG A 54 -0.28 12.37 -21.98
N LEU A 55 -1.31 12.88 -22.68
CA LEU A 55 -1.49 13.98 -23.65
C LEU A 55 -3.02 14.27 -23.69
N PRO A 56 -3.47 15.43 -24.22
CA PRO A 56 -3.88 15.40 -25.63
C PRO A 56 -3.36 16.59 -26.47
N GLY A 57 -2.89 16.23 -27.66
CA GLY A 57 -2.94 16.98 -28.94
C GLY A 57 -2.50 18.44 -29.01
N LEU A 58 -1.35 18.70 -29.65
CA LEU A 58 -1.27 19.64 -30.77
C LEU A 58 -0.08 19.30 -31.68
N ARG A 59 -0.30 19.37 -33.00
CA ARG A 59 0.66 19.02 -34.05
C ARG A 59 1.76 20.08 -34.22
N ALA A 60 2.94 19.56 -34.59
CA ALA A 60 4.01 20.12 -35.43
C ALA A 60 4.80 21.35 -34.95
N ARG A 61 6.10 21.13 -34.70
CA ARG A 61 7.21 21.84 -35.38
C ARG A 61 8.52 21.03 -35.28
N ARG A 62 9.25 21.03 -36.39
CA ARG A 62 10.49 20.27 -36.66
C ARG A 62 11.71 20.83 -35.91
N GLY A 63 12.62 19.93 -35.55
CA GLY A 63 14.08 20.10 -35.66
C GLY A 63 14.79 20.89 -34.56
N ALA A 64 15.40 20.18 -33.59
CA ALA A 64 16.68 20.56 -33.01
C ALA A 64 17.29 19.35 -32.28
N ALA A 65 18.56 19.06 -32.57
CA ALA A 65 19.32 17.92 -32.07
C ALA A 65 19.54 17.98 -30.56
N VAL A 66 19.33 16.85 -29.87
CA VAL A 66 19.64 16.68 -28.44
C VAL A 66 20.98 15.98 -28.30
N ARG A 67 21.93 16.70 -27.69
CA ARG A 67 23.24 16.20 -27.22
C ARG A 67 23.00 15.18 -26.10
N ARG A 68 23.47 13.94 -26.28
CA ARG A 68 23.36 12.84 -25.31
C ARG A 68 24.29 13.09 -24.11
N SER A 69 23.75 13.29 -22.91
CA SER A 69 24.46 12.99 -21.67
C SER A 69 24.22 11.52 -21.32
N ARG A 70 25.31 10.81 -20.99
CA ARG A 70 25.31 9.37 -20.67
C ARG A 70 24.70 9.15 -19.29
N VAL A 71 23.48 8.61 -19.26
CA VAL A 71 22.98 7.80 -18.15
C VAL A 71 23.09 6.34 -18.61
N GLN A 72 23.63 5.46 -17.77
CA GLN A 72 23.85 4.04 -18.10
C GLN A 72 22.51 3.37 -18.50
N PRO A 73 22.42 2.73 -19.68
CA PRO A 73 21.15 2.21 -20.21
C PRO A 73 20.57 1.00 -19.45
N GLU A 74 21.37 0.26 -18.69
CA GLU A 74 20.91 -0.99 -18.05
C GLU A 74 19.90 -0.75 -16.91
N VAL A 75 20.15 0.20 -16.00
CA VAL A 75 19.26 0.43 -14.84
C VAL A 75 17.90 1.01 -15.23
N ALA A 76 17.82 1.78 -16.34
CA ALA A 76 16.57 2.33 -16.84
C ALA A 76 15.68 1.30 -17.56
N ALA A 77 16.29 0.28 -18.17
CA ALA A 77 15.55 -0.83 -18.81
C ALA A 77 14.93 -1.78 -17.75
N LEU A 78 15.59 -1.94 -16.59
CA LEU A 78 15.14 -2.77 -15.46
C LEU A 78 13.80 -2.31 -14.85
N GLY A 79 13.45 -1.02 -14.96
CA GLY A 79 12.22 -0.46 -14.37
C GLY A 79 10.98 -0.54 -15.26
N SER A 80 11.13 -0.68 -16.59
CA SER A 80 10.02 -0.46 -17.53
C SER A 80 9.16 -1.69 -17.83
N ARG A 81 9.72 -2.91 -17.73
CA ARG A 81 8.98 -4.16 -17.99
C ARG A 81 8.10 -4.63 -16.83
N ARG A 82 8.42 -4.21 -15.60
CA ARG A 82 7.72 -4.64 -14.36
C ARG A 82 6.27 -4.12 -14.26
N PRO A 83 5.98 -2.83 -14.53
CA PRO A 83 4.60 -2.32 -14.54
C PRO A 83 3.81 -2.77 -15.78
N ALA A 84 4.49 -3.21 -16.85
CA ALA A 84 3.87 -3.50 -18.14
C ALA A 84 2.96 -4.75 -18.08
N ALA A 85 3.38 -5.85 -17.43
CA ALA A 85 2.54 -7.04 -17.28
C ALA A 85 1.22 -6.72 -16.55
N ARG A 86 1.31 -6.05 -15.39
CA ARG A 86 0.13 -5.62 -14.61
C ARG A 86 -0.75 -4.65 -15.39
N SER A 87 -0.16 -3.71 -16.13
CA SER A 87 -0.91 -2.73 -16.92
C SER A 87 -1.66 -3.40 -18.08
N SER A 88 -1.03 -4.35 -18.78
CA SER A 88 -1.66 -5.14 -19.84
C SER A 88 -2.78 -6.03 -19.31
N ALA A 89 -2.57 -6.71 -18.17
CA ALA A 89 -3.62 -7.50 -17.52
C ALA A 89 -4.81 -6.61 -17.10
N THR A 90 -4.53 -5.42 -16.58
CA THR A 90 -5.56 -4.43 -16.23
C THR A 90 -6.34 -3.98 -17.47
N LEU A 91 -5.65 -3.74 -18.58
CA LEU A 91 -6.28 -3.33 -19.84
C LEU A 91 -7.12 -4.47 -20.45
N ALA A 92 -6.70 -5.72 -20.30
CA ALA A 92 -7.50 -6.89 -20.67
C ALA A 92 -8.82 -6.91 -19.89
N ARG A 93 -8.77 -6.77 -18.55
CA ARG A 93 -9.97 -6.70 -17.70
C ARG A 93 -10.88 -5.51 -18.05
N ILE A 94 -10.31 -4.34 -18.34
CA ILE A 94 -11.08 -3.18 -18.79
C ILE A 94 -11.78 -3.49 -20.12
N ALA A 95 -11.09 -4.14 -21.07
CA ALA A 95 -11.68 -4.51 -22.36
C ALA A 95 -12.84 -5.50 -22.20
N GLU A 96 -12.75 -6.46 -21.28
CA GLU A 96 -13.86 -7.37 -20.94
C GLU A 96 -15.08 -6.59 -20.44
N ILE A 97 -14.89 -5.69 -19.47
CA ILE A 97 -15.97 -4.85 -18.90
C ILE A 97 -16.65 -4.00 -20.00
N LEU A 98 -15.86 -3.51 -20.96
CA LEU A 98 -16.36 -2.68 -22.07
C LEU A 98 -16.94 -3.51 -23.24
N GLY A 99 -17.02 -4.84 -23.14
CA GLY A 99 -17.54 -5.69 -24.21
C GLY A 99 -16.63 -5.76 -25.44
N ARG A 100 -15.31 -5.68 -25.25
CA ARG A 100 -14.28 -5.68 -26.30
C ARG A 100 -13.42 -6.96 -26.26
N PRO A 101 -13.98 -8.12 -26.68
CA PRO A 101 -13.35 -9.42 -26.48
C PRO A 101 -12.05 -9.61 -27.27
N ALA A 102 -11.94 -9.03 -28.47
CA ALA A 102 -10.72 -9.12 -29.28
C ALA A 102 -9.54 -8.40 -28.60
N GLU A 103 -9.78 -7.23 -28.03
CA GLU A 103 -8.79 -6.49 -27.25
C GLU A 103 -8.45 -7.19 -25.93
N ALA A 104 -9.45 -7.76 -25.24
CA ALA A 104 -9.23 -8.53 -24.03
C ALA A 104 -8.22 -9.68 -24.26
N VAL A 105 -8.49 -10.53 -25.27
CA VAL A 105 -7.60 -11.64 -25.65
C VAL A 105 -6.21 -11.13 -26.02
N ARG A 106 -6.14 -10.06 -26.81
CA ARG A 106 -4.85 -9.47 -27.23
C ARG A 106 -4.03 -8.98 -26.03
N TYR A 107 -4.63 -8.25 -25.11
CA TYR A 107 -3.91 -7.68 -23.97
C TYR A 107 -3.57 -8.73 -22.91
N ALA A 108 -4.39 -9.77 -22.75
CA ALA A 108 -4.05 -10.93 -21.94
C ALA A 108 -2.79 -11.63 -22.48
N ALA A 109 -2.74 -11.91 -23.78
CA ALA A 109 -1.55 -12.52 -24.41
C ALA A 109 -0.29 -11.66 -24.24
N ILE A 110 -0.41 -10.32 -24.32
CA ILE A 110 0.72 -9.42 -24.04
C ILE A 110 1.14 -9.50 -22.57
N ALA A 111 0.18 -9.57 -21.64
CA ALA A 111 0.49 -9.68 -20.21
C ALA A 111 1.28 -10.97 -19.92
N ASP A 112 0.85 -12.10 -20.49
CA ASP A 112 1.51 -13.40 -20.33
C ASP A 112 2.94 -13.38 -20.90
N GLN A 113 3.11 -12.88 -22.12
CA GLN A 113 4.44 -12.77 -22.75
C GLN A 113 5.41 -11.89 -21.96
N VAL A 114 4.92 -10.77 -21.41
CA VAL A 114 5.74 -9.88 -20.58
C VAL A 114 6.07 -10.52 -19.24
N LEU A 115 5.13 -11.27 -18.64
CA LEU A 115 5.34 -12.02 -17.41
C LEU A 115 6.41 -13.10 -17.59
N ASP A 116 6.32 -13.88 -18.66
CA ASP A 116 7.31 -14.93 -18.99
C ASP A 116 8.70 -14.32 -19.23
N ALA A 117 8.78 -13.26 -20.03
CA ALA A 117 10.04 -12.55 -20.25
C ALA A 117 10.61 -11.95 -18.95
N TRP A 118 9.75 -11.48 -18.05
CA TRP A 118 10.19 -10.98 -16.75
C TRP A 118 10.75 -12.11 -15.88
N ARG A 119 10.08 -13.27 -15.83
CA ARG A 119 10.54 -14.42 -15.04
C ARG A 119 11.88 -14.92 -15.53
N VAL A 120 12.06 -15.07 -16.84
CA VAL A 120 13.34 -15.51 -17.43
C VAL A 120 14.49 -14.55 -17.08
N GLU A 121 14.24 -13.24 -17.11
CA GLU A 121 15.29 -12.23 -16.92
C GLU A 121 15.57 -11.93 -15.44
N PHE A 122 14.54 -11.99 -14.57
CA PHE A 122 14.59 -11.39 -13.24
C PHE A 122 14.22 -12.33 -12.09
N LEU A 123 13.97 -13.61 -12.34
CA LEU A 123 13.65 -14.59 -11.31
C LEU A 123 14.47 -15.86 -11.54
N ASP A 124 15.24 -16.28 -10.54
CA ASP A 124 15.92 -17.57 -10.59
C ASP A 124 15.02 -18.73 -10.12
N GLU A 125 15.54 -19.95 -10.26
CA GLU A 125 14.83 -21.20 -9.91
C GLU A 125 14.49 -21.31 -8.41
N SER A 126 15.15 -20.53 -7.54
CA SER A 126 14.89 -20.50 -6.09
C SER A 126 13.81 -19.48 -5.69
N GLY A 127 13.35 -18.66 -6.64
CA GLY A 127 12.44 -17.55 -6.40
C GLY A 127 13.13 -16.26 -5.98
N GLN A 128 14.46 -16.19 -6.09
CA GLN A 128 15.21 -14.98 -5.80
C GLN A 128 15.14 -14.00 -6.98
N THR A 129 14.85 -12.74 -6.67
CA THR A 129 14.70 -11.69 -7.68
C THR A 129 16.05 -11.11 -8.05
N ALA A 130 16.23 -10.71 -9.32
CA ALA A 130 17.43 -10.04 -9.75
C ALA A 130 17.69 -8.77 -8.93
N GLY A 131 18.91 -8.69 -8.38
CA GLY A 131 19.37 -7.62 -7.50
C GLY A 131 19.10 -7.86 -6.01
N ASP A 132 18.30 -8.85 -5.64
CA ASP A 132 18.11 -9.31 -4.24
C ASP A 132 17.83 -8.15 -3.26
N THR A 133 16.85 -7.31 -3.60
CA THR A 133 16.49 -6.12 -2.82
C THR A 133 15.08 -6.22 -2.27
N GLN A 134 14.82 -5.62 -1.11
CA GLN A 134 13.47 -5.53 -0.54
C GLN A 134 12.45 -5.01 -1.57
N ALA A 135 12.80 -3.94 -2.29
CA ALA A 135 11.93 -3.35 -3.30
C ALA A 135 11.69 -4.28 -4.51
N GLY A 136 12.66 -5.13 -4.86
CA GLY A 136 12.53 -6.17 -5.88
C GLY A 136 11.42 -7.16 -5.52
N TYR A 137 11.54 -7.77 -4.33
CA TYR A 137 10.58 -8.74 -3.81
C TYR A 137 9.20 -8.15 -3.61
N VAL A 138 9.08 -6.99 -2.95
CA VAL A 138 7.77 -6.35 -2.69
C VAL A 138 6.98 -6.15 -3.99
N ARG A 139 7.63 -5.65 -5.05
CA ARG A 139 6.94 -5.45 -6.34
C ARG A 139 6.59 -6.77 -7.01
N ALA A 140 7.50 -7.74 -7.00
CA ALA A 140 7.27 -9.04 -7.63
C ALA A 140 6.11 -9.80 -6.96
N LEU A 141 6.04 -9.74 -5.63
CA LEU A 141 4.94 -10.31 -4.83
C LEU A 141 3.64 -9.54 -5.03
N SER A 142 3.65 -8.21 -4.86
CA SER A 142 2.47 -7.34 -5.02
C SER A 142 1.82 -7.45 -6.40
N PHE A 143 2.60 -7.72 -7.45
CA PHE A 143 2.08 -7.84 -8.82
C PHE A 143 1.85 -9.29 -9.25
N GLY A 144 2.02 -10.27 -8.35
CA GLY A 144 1.81 -11.69 -8.66
C GLY A 144 2.77 -12.27 -9.69
N LEU A 145 3.97 -11.68 -9.84
CA LEU A 145 4.95 -12.11 -10.85
C LEU A 145 5.61 -13.45 -10.50
N ILE A 146 5.70 -13.75 -9.20
CA ILE A 146 6.34 -14.96 -8.69
C ILE A 146 5.35 -16.15 -8.77
N PRO A 147 5.74 -17.27 -9.41
CA PRO A 147 4.95 -18.52 -9.41
C PRO A 147 4.57 -18.96 -7.99
N GLY A 148 3.40 -19.61 -7.85
CA GLY A 148 2.80 -19.91 -6.55
C GLY A 148 3.72 -20.70 -5.62
N GLU A 149 4.42 -21.68 -6.17
CA GLU A 149 5.37 -22.56 -5.52
C GLU A 149 6.63 -21.85 -5.01
N LEU A 150 7.00 -20.71 -5.60
CA LEU A 150 8.18 -19.92 -5.22
C LEU A 150 7.85 -18.74 -4.28
N ARG A 151 6.57 -18.38 -4.12
CA ARG A 151 6.16 -17.19 -3.33
C ARG A 151 6.67 -17.23 -1.91
N GLN A 152 6.51 -18.36 -1.22
CA GLN A 152 6.94 -18.48 0.18
C GLN A 152 8.46 -18.36 0.33
N SER A 153 9.24 -18.86 -0.64
CA SER A 153 10.70 -18.68 -0.67
C SER A 153 11.07 -17.20 -0.81
N ALA A 154 10.43 -16.50 -1.76
CA ALA A 154 10.65 -15.09 -2.00
C ALA A 154 10.26 -14.20 -0.80
N VAL A 155 9.17 -14.52 -0.11
CA VAL A 155 8.74 -13.79 1.11
C VAL A 155 9.73 -14.00 2.25
N ARG A 156 10.18 -15.25 2.49
CA ARG A 156 11.22 -15.52 3.49
C ARG A 156 12.49 -14.71 3.20
N ARG A 157 12.91 -14.65 1.94
CA ARG A 157 14.08 -13.85 1.54
C ARG A 157 13.88 -12.35 1.78
N LEU A 158 12.69 -11.82 1.49
CA LEU A 158 12.34 -10.43 1.83
C LEU A 158 12.48 -10.17 3.34
N VAL A 159 11.97 -11.08 4.18
CA VAL A 159 12.05 -10.97 5.64
C VAL A 159 13.51 -11.03 6.13
N GLU A 160 14.33 -11.91 5.57
CA GLU A 160 15.77 -11.95 5.85
C GLU A 160 16.46 -10.62 5.53
N LEU A 161 16.17 -10.01 4.38
CA LEU A 161 16.72 -8.71 3.99
C LEU A 161 16.28 -7.57 4.91
N ILE A 162 15.06 -7.62 5.44
CA ILE A 162 14.55 -6.65 6.43
C ILE A 162 15.29 -6.82 7.76
N ARG A 163 15.40 -8.06 8.25
CA ARG A 163 16.10 -8.37 9.50
C ARG A 163 17.58 -8.04 9.41
N ALA A 164 18.23 -8.34 8.28
CA ALA A 164 19.63 -7.97 8.03
C ALA A 164 19.85 -6.45 7.99
N ALA A 165 18.83 -5.67 7.62
CA ALA A 165 18.83 -4.21 7.72
C ALA A 165 18.46 -3.70 9.13
N GLY A 166 18.46 -4.57 10.15
CA GLY A 166 18.10 -4.21 11.52
C GLY A 166 16.63 -3.81 11.67
N ASN A 167 15.73 -4.48 10.95
CA ASN A 167 14.31 -4.13 10.86
C ASN A 167 14.07 -2.70 10.34
N HIS A 168 14.82 -2.33 9.30
CA HIS A 168 14.59 -1.09 8.54
C HIS A 168 14.12 -1.40 7.12
N LEU A 169 13.26 -0.51 6.63
CA LEU A 169 12.83 -0.54 5.24
C LEU A 169 13.96 -0.03 4.33
N GLY A 170 14.24 -0.78 3.28
CA GLY A 170 15.16 -0.43 2.19
C GLY A 170 14.41 -0.16 0.88
N THR A 171 13.20 0.38 0.97
CA THR A 171 12.30 0.60 -0.17
C THR A 171 12.24 2.06 -0.57
N GLY A 172 12.20 2.30 -1.89
CA GLY A 172 11.87 3.60 -2.47
C GLY A 172 10.38 3.76 -2.77
N PHE A 173 10.03 4.93 -3.33
CA PHE A 173 8.67 5.38 -3.63
C PHE A 173 7.71 4.31 -4.16
N LEU A 174 8.15 3.49 -5.13
CA LEU A 174 7.30 2.52 -5.83
C LEU A 174 6.99 1.25 -5.02
N ALA A 175 7.68 1.01 -3.90
CA ALA A 175 7.55 -0.23 -3.11
C ALA A 175 7.08 0.03 -1.67
N THR A 176 7.39 1.19 -1.07
CA THR A 176 7.07 1.48 0.33
C THR A 176 5.57 1.31 0.66
N ALA A 177 4.67 1.73 -0.24
CA ALA A 177 3.23 1.61 -0.03
C ALA A 177 2.72 0.15 0.01
N GLN A 178 3.48 -0.79 -0.56
CA GLN A 178 3.08 -2.20 -0.67
C GLN A 178 3.88 -3.10 0.28
N LEU A 179 4.91 -2.59 0.95
CA LEU A 179 5.78 -3.38 1.81
C LEU A 179 5.01 -4.05 2.95
N LEU A 180 4.26 -3.27 3.75
CA LEU A 180 3.52 -3.80 4.90
C LEU A 180 2.37 -4.73 4.48
N PRO A 181 1.53 -4.39 3.49
CA PRO A 181 0.53 -5.33 2.96
C PRO A 181 1.12 -6.65 2.49
N VAL A 182 2.19 -6.64 1.69
CA VAL A 182 2.84 -7.86 1.17
C VAL A 182 3.33 -8.76 2.30
N LEU A 183 3.88 -8.19 3.36
CA LEU A 183 4.33 -8.95 4.53
C LEU A 183 3.13 -9.58 5.26
N ALA A 184 2.10 -8.79 5.56
CA ALA A 184 0.93 -9.27 6.30
C ALA A 184 0.12 -10.31 5.52
N ASP A 185 -0.13 -10.09 4.22
CA ASP A 185 -0.84 -11.03 3.34
C ASP A 185 -0.09 -12.35 3.14
N HIS A 186 1.19 -12.41 3.52
CA HIS A 186 2.02 -13.62 3.47
C HIS A 186 2.41 -14.17 4.85
N GLY A 187 1.71 -13.76 5.91
CA GLY A 187 1.84 -14.34 7.25
C GLY A 187 2.93 -13.70 8.12
N TYR A 188 3.55 -12.61 7.67
CA TYR A 188 4.59 -11.87 8.40
C TYR A 188 4.07 -10.52 8.90
N ALA A 189 2.86 -10.52 9.48
CA ALA A 189 2.28 -9.33 10.07
C ALA A 189 3.16 -8.78 11.20
N ASP A 190 3.80 -9.65 11.97
CA ASP A 190 4.80 -9.29 13.00
C ASP A 190 5.91 -8.40 12.42
N VAL A 191 6.54 -8.81 11.31
CA VAL A 191 7.61 -8.03 10.65
C VAL A 191 7.06 -6.73 10.07
N ALA A 192 5.81 -6.72 9.60
CA ALA A 192 5.16 -5.49 9.14
C ALA A 192 4.99 -4.48 10.29
N TYR A 193 4.59 -4.94 11.47
CA TYR A 193 4.48 -4.11 12.66
C TYR A 193 5.84 -3.67 13.21
N ASP A 194 6.87 -4.54 13.20
CA ASP A 194 8.24 -4.17 13.57
C ASP A 194 8.73 -2.96 12.73
N LEU A 195 8.49 -2.98 11.42
CA LEU A 195 8.82 -1.85 10.53
C LEU A 195 7.99 -0.60 10.82
N LEU A 196 6.71 -0.78 11.15
CA LEU A 196 5.79 0.32 11.43
C LEU A 196 6.14 1.03 12.75
N PHE A 197 6.63 0.28 13.74
CA PHE A 197 7.04 0.77 15.06
C PHE A 197 8.53 1.12 15.17
N GLN A 198 9.32 0.90 14.12
CA GLN A 198 10.72 1.31 14.07
C GLN A 198 10.85 2.82 14.32
N ARG A 199 11.78 3.21 15.21
CA ARG A 199 12.02 4.61 15.62
C ARG A 199 13.38 5.16 15.17
N THR A 200 14.27 4.33 14.64
CA THR A 200 15.51 4.80 13.99
C THR A 200 15.32 4.98 12.49
N SER A 201 16.09 5.88 11.89
CA SER A 201 15.98 6.17 10.46
C SER A 201 16.63 5.06 9.62
N PRO A 202 16.05 4.66 8.48
CA PRO A 202 14.80 5.15 7.89
C PRO A 202 13.54 4.50 8.50
N SER A 203 12.61 5.32 9.02
CA SER A 203 11.29 4.86 9.49
C SER A 203 10.27 5.99 9.61
N TRP A 204 8.98 5.63 9.73
CA TRP A 204 7.93 6.62 9.93
C TRP A 204 7.99 7.26 11.30
N LEU A 205 8.16 6.48 12.38
CA LEU A 205 8.17 7.06 13.72
C LEU A 205 9.41 7.91 13.98
N ALA A 206 10.55 7.61 13.34
CA ALA A 206 11.73 8.48 13.37
C ALA A 206 11.44 9.92 12.87
N MET A 207 10.58 10.07 11.84
CA MET A 207 10.14 11.39 11.35
C MET A 207 9.25 12.08 12.40
N LEU A 208 8.31 11.35 12.99
CA LEU A 208 7.37 11.87 14.00
C LEU A 208 8.11 12.30 15.27
N ASP A 209 9.12 11.54 15.70
CA ASP A 209 9.98 11.84 16.85
C ASP A 209 10.78 13.12 16.65
N ARG A 210 11.14 13.43 15.41
CA ARG A 210 11.78 14.70 15.03
C ARG A 210 10.78 15.84 14.80
N GLY A 211 9.52 15.67 15.19
CA GLY A 211 8.52 16.74 15.15
C GLY A 211 7.79 16.91 13.82
N ALA A 212 7.84 15.91 12.93
CA ALA A 212 7.07 15.96 11.70
C ALA A 212 5.57 16.17 11.96
N THR A 213 4.98 17.15 11.27
CA THR A 213 3.54 17.42 11.20
C THR A 213 2.95 17.09 9.82
N THR A 214 3.83 16.87 8.84
CA THR A 214 3.57 16.31 7.51
C THR A 214 4.66 15.28 7.18
N ILE A 215 4.39 14.38 6.24
CA ILE A 215 5.31 13.36 5.77
C ILE A 215 6.42 14.02 4.95
N TRP A 216 7.67 13.61 5.16
CA TRP A 216 8.83 14.16 4.46
C TRP A 216 9.19 13.40 3.18
N GLU A 217 9.78 14.10 2.21
CA GLU A 217 10.25 13.55 0.93
C GLU A 217 11.49 12.68 1.07
N ASP A 218 12.40 13.04 1.98
CA ASP A 218 13.48 12.18 2.49
C ASP A 218 13.08 11.61 3.86
N TRP A 219 13.63 10.46 4.27
CA TRP A 219 13.43 9.92 5.61
C TRP A 219 14.10 10.80 6.68
N ASP A 220 15.23 11.42 6.34
CA ASP A 220 15.98 12.35 7.19
C ASP A 220 15.79 13.80 6.70
N GLY A 221 14.56 14.16 6.34
CA GLY A 221 14.20 15.52 5.89
C GLY A 221 14.64 16.63 6.86
N ILE A 222 14.84 16.32 8.14
CA ILE A 222 15.60 17.16 9.08
C ILE A 222 16.76 16.33 9.61
N ASP A 223 17.99 16.81 9.39
CA ASP A 223 19.21 16.13 9.81
C ASP A 223 19.48 16.24 11.32
N VAL A 224 20.54 15.59 11.79
CA VAL A 224 20.95 15.58 13.21
C VAL A 224 21.31 16.96 13.77
N ASN A 225 21.62 17.93 12.91
CA ASN A 225 21.92 19.31 13.29
C ASN A 225 20.66 20.20 13.24
N GLY A 226 19.50 19.64 12.87
CA GLY A 226 18.25 20.37 12.72
C GLY A 226 18.10 21.10 11.39
N ASN A 227 18.95 20.82 10.39
CA ASN A 227 18.81 21.47 9.09
C ASN A 227 17.79 20.73 8.21
N PRO A 228 16.83 21.43 7.60
CA PRO A 228 15.88 20.83 6.69
C PRO A 228 16.49 20.60 5.30
N HIS A 229 16.15 19.48 4.68
CA HIS A 229 16.51 19.09 3.32
C HIS A 229 15.27 18.56 2.59
N ASP A 230 15.20 18.82 1.29
CA ASP A 230 14.06 18.46 0.42
C ASP A 230 12.69 18.94 0.97
N SER A 231 11.60 18.42 0.43
CA SER A 231 10.26 18.79 0.90
C SER A 231 9.91 18.12 2.23
N LEU A 232 9.49 18.92 3.22
CA LEU A 232 8.92 18.43 4.47
C LEU A 232 7.41 18.14 4.37
N ASN A 233 6.82 18.20 3.16
CA ASN A 233 5.40 17.91 2.94
C ASN A 233 5.18 17.17 1.61
N HIS A 234 5.38 15.85 1.63
CA HIS A 234 5.23 14.95 0.50
C HIS A 234 4.40 13.71 0.87
N TYR A 235 3.24 13.54 0.23
CA TYR A 235 2.24 12.53 0.62
C TYR A 235 2.67 11.06 0.40
N SER A 236 3.73 10.80 -0.37
CA SER A 236 4.05 9.45 -0.85
C SER A 236 4.28 8.40 0.24
N LYS A 237 5.13 8.68 1.24
CA LYS A 237 5.36 7.74 2.35
C LYS A 237 4.17 7.68 3.30
N GLY A 238 3.26 8.66 3.21
CA GLY A 238 1.97 8.65 3.88
C GLY A 238 1.05 7.55 3.36
N ALA A 239 1.33 6.95 2.20
CA ALA A 239 0.61 5.78 1.72
C ALA A 239 0.64 4.58 2.68
N VAL A 240 1.55 4.57 3.67
CA VAL A 240 1.55 3.59 4.77
C VAL A 240 0.21 3.53 5.50
N VAL A 241 -0.55 4.64 5.56
CA VAL A 241 -1.85 4.63 6.24
C VAL A 241 -2.87 3.76 5.53
N HIS A 242 -2.65 3.38 4.27
CA HIS A 242 -3.42 2.31 3.63
C HIS A 242 -3.39 1.02 4.45
N PHE A 243 -2.24 0.65 5.03
CA PHE A 243 -2.10 -0.52 5.89
C PHE A 243 -2.91 -0.39 7.18
N LEU A 244 -3.00 0.82 7.75
CA LEU A 244 -3.82 1.10 8.93
C LEU A 244 -5.30 0.78 8.66
N HIS A 245 -5.83 1.18 7.50
CA HIS A 245 -7.22 0.92 7.13
C HIS A 245 -7.45 -0.53 6.71
N THR A 246 -6.54 -1.11 5.94
CA THR A 246 -6.75 -2.43 5.32
C THR A 246 -6.35 -3.62 6.18
N HIS A 247 -5.38 -3.44 7.09
CA HIS A 247 -4.82 -4.53 7.88
C HIS A 247 -4.99 -4.27 9.37
N VAL A 248 -4.70 -3.06 9.88
CA VAL A 248 -4.92 -2.79 11.32
C VAL A 248 -6.42 -2.78 11.63
N LEU A 249 -7.21 -1.98 10.92
CA LEU A 249 -8.68 -2.04 11.01
C LEU A 249 -9.23 -3.31 10.34
N GLY A 250 -8.53 -3.81 9.32
CA GLY A 250 -8.89 -5.03 8.59
C GLY A 250 -9.89 -4.83 7.46
N LEU A 251 -10.25 -3.59 7.11
CA LEU A 251 -11.32 -3.27 6.16
C LEU A 251 -10.80 -3.17 4.73
N ARG A 252 -11.22 -4.09 3.87
CA ARG A 252 -10.80 -4.17 2.45
C ARG A 252 -12.00 -4.41 1.55
N GLN A 253 -12.00 -3.89 0.33
CA GLN A 253 -12.94 -4.36 -0.68
C GLN A 253 -12.59 -5.82 -1.04
N ALA A 254 -13.59 -6.69 -1.18
CA ALA A 254 -13.36 -8.10 -1.54
C ALA A 254 -12.81 -8.22 -2.96
N GLU A 255 -12.01 -9.24 -3.22
CA GLU A 255 -11.46 -9.49 -4.56
C GLU A 255 -12.61 -9.71 -5.57
N GLY A 256 -12.54 -9.02 -6.71
CA GLY A 256 -13.58 -9.08 -7.74
C GLY A 256 -14.84 -8.25 -7.45
N SER A 257 -15.01 -7.70 -6.24
CA SER A 257 -16.12 -6.80 -5.93
C SER A 257 -16.03 -5.49 -6.73
N VAL A 258 -17.19 -4.96 -7.11
CA VAL A 258 -17.35 -3.61 -7.67
C VAL A 258 -18.07 -2.73 -6.66
N GLY A 259 -17.65 -1.48 -6.53
CA GLY A 259 -18.36 -0.49 -5.72
C GLY A 259 -18.63 -0.87 -4.27
N TRP A 260 -17.81 -1.72 -3.65
CA TRP A 260 -18.00 -2.24 -2.29
C TRP A 260 -19.28 -3.08 -2.08
N GLU A 261 -19.82 -3.71 -3.12
CA GLU A 261 -20.91 -4.70 -3.00
C GLU A 261 -20.52 -5.91 -2.12
N SER A 262 -19.22 -6.18 -1.98
CA SER A 262 -18.68 -7.11 -0.99
C SER A 262 -17.38 -6.55 -0.41
N PHE A 263 -17.18 -6.73 0.89
CA PHE A 263 -15.96 -6.31 1.59
C PHE A 263 -15.51 -7.35 2.61
N VAL A 264 -14.23 -7.27 2.97
CA VAL A 264 -13.57 -8.14 3.94
C VAL A 264 -13.28 -7.36 5.22
N VAL A 265 -13.50 -7.99 6.37
CA VAL A 265 -13.03 -7.55 7.68
C VAL A 265 -12.10 -8.63 8.25
N ALA A 266 -10.80 -8.41 8.11
CA ALA A 266 -9.77 -9.33 8.56
C ALA A 266 -8.58 -8.56 9.16
N PRO A 267 -8.64 -8.22 10.47
CA PRO A 267 -7.57 -7.50 11.14
C PRO A 267 -6.29 -8.34 11.24
N ALA A 268 -5.17 -7.79 10.81
CA ALA A 268 -3.83 -8.29 11.09
C ALA A 268 -3.44 -7.83 12.50
N HIS A 269 -3.45 -8.76 13.45
CA HIS A 269 -3.21 -8.45 14.85
C HIS A 269 -1.75 -8.18 15.19
N HIS A 270 -1.53 -7.32 16.19
CA HIS A 270 -0.28 -7.16 16.91
C HIS A 270 -0.55 -6.95 18.41
N PRO A 271 0.24 -7.53 19.33
CA PRO A 271 -0.02 -7.41 20.78
C PRO A 271 -0.12 -5.97 21.32
N GLU A 272 0.56 -5.02 20.69
CA GLU A 272 0.48 -3.59 21.09
C GLU A 272 -0.79 -2.89 20.59
N ILE A 273 -1.51 -3.49 19.64
CA ILE A 273 -2.78 -2.95 19.14
C ILE A 273 -3.93 -3.74 19.74
N THR A 274 -4.54 -3.19 20.79
CA THR A 274 -5.64 -3.84 21.52
C THR A 274 -7.01 -3.45 20.98
N TRP A 275 -7.13 -2.38 20.20
CA TRP A 275 -8.38 -2.02 19.53
C TRP A 275 -8.14 -1.14 18.30
N ALA A 276 -9.06 -1.21 17.34
CA ALA A 276 -9.14 -0.27 16.24
C ALA A 276 -10.60 0.00 15.85
N ARG A 277 -10.89 1.22 15.41
CA ARG A 277 -12.18 1.64 14.88
C ARG A 277 -12.00 2.53 13.66
N GLY A 278 -12.88 2.37 12.69
CA GLY A 278 -12.92 3.23 11.52
C GLY A 278 -14.24 3.13 10.79
N SER A 279 -14.39 4.03 9.82
CA SER A 279 -15.55 4.08 8.94
C SER A 279 -15.13 4.40 7.53
N TYR A 280 -15.92 3.96 6.55
CA TYR A 280 -15.75 4.30 5.14
C TYR A 280 -17.10 4.59 4.48
N GLU A 281 -17.21 5.75 3.85
CA GLU A 281 -18.36 6.16 3.04
C GLU A 281 -18.23 5.53 1.65
N SER A 282 -18.78 4.31 1.50
CA SER A 282 -18.74 3.55 0.26
C SER A 282 -19.89 3.93 -0.68
N PRO A 283 -19.84 3.54 -1.98
CA PRO A 283 -20.98 3.70 -2.88
C PRO A 283 -22.27 3.01 -2.41
N GLN A 284 -22.16 1.93 -1.62
CA GLN A 284 -23.32 1.22 -1.06
C GLN A 284 -23.86 1.85 0.23
N GLY A 285 -23.15 2.84 0.79
CA GLY A 285 -23.43 3.44 2.08
C GLY A 285 -22.24 3.34 3.03
N ARG A 286 -22.44 3.83 4.26
CA ARG A 286 -21.42 3.85 5.29
C ARG A 286 -21.15 2.43 5.82
N VAL A 287 -19.87 2.06 5.82
CA VAL A 287 -19.34 0.88 6.51
C VAL A 287 -18.68 1.36 7.81
N GLU A 288 -19.00 0.76 8.95
CA GLU A 288 -18.22 0.94 10.18
C GLU A 288 -17.66 -0.41 10.64
N VAL A 289 -16.42 -0.36 11.13
CA VAL A 289 -15.75 -1.51 11.75
C VAL A 289 -15.15 -1.03 13.06
N ALA A 290 -15.38 -1.79 14.12
CA ALA A 290 -14.71 -1.60 15.40
C ALA A 290 -14.38 -2.97 16.00
N TRP A 291 -13.14 -3.17 16.42
CA TRP A 291 -12.76 -4.37 17.15
C TRP A 291 -11.93 -4.01 18.38
N GLN A 292 -12.01 -4.86 19.39
CA GLN A 292 -11.28 -4.74 20.65
C GLN A 292 -10.90 -6.11 21.20
N ILE A 293 -9.73 -6.19 21.80
CA ILE A 293 -9.21 -7.35 22.53
C ILE A 293 -9.11 -6.98 24.00
N GLU A 294 -9.82 -7.75 24.83
CA GLU A 294 -9.76 -7.65 26.29
C GLU A 294 -9.42 -9.04 26.86
N GLY A 295 -8.21 -9.18 27.39
CA GLY A 295 -7.69 -10.48 27.81
C GLY A 295 -7.66 -11.46 26.63
N GLU A 296 -8.37 -12.58 26.74
CA GLU A 296 -8.46 -13.61 25.70
C GLU A 296 -9.71 -13.46 24.80
N THR A 297 -10.35 -12.30 24.83
CA THR A 297 -11.64 -12.08 24.16
C THR A 297 -11.49 -11.04 23.05
N PHE A 298 -11.79 -11.42 21.81
CA PHE A 298 -11.90 -10.52 20.66
C PHE A 298 -13.37 -10.19 20.41
N ARG A 299 -13.73 -8.90 20.52
CA ARG A 299 -15.05 -8.36 20.19
C ARG A 299 -14.96 -7.60 18.87
N LEU A 300 -15.90 -7.86 17.96
CA LEU A 300 -16.03 -7.17 16.69
C LEU A 300 -17.44 -6.62 16.52
N THR A 301 -17.54 -5.38 16.08
CA THR A 301 -18.75 -4.71 15.62
C THR A 301 -18.56 -4.29 14.17
N VAL A 302 -19.54 -4.62 13.31
CA VAL A 302 -19.54 -4.26 11.89
C VAL A 302 -20.92 -3.73 11.50
N ASP A 303 -20.95 -2.57 10.85
CA ASP A 303 -22.12 -2.04 10.16
C ASP A 303 -21.99 -2.32 8.65
N VAL A 304 -22.84 -3.20 8.15
CA VAL A 304 -22.88 -3.61 6.74
C VAL A 304 -24.03 -2.85 6.05
N PRO A 305 -23.74 -1.97 5.06
CA PRO A 305 -24.78 -1.20 4.40
C PRO A 305 -25.71 -2.08 3.55
N PRO A 306 -26.92 -1.60 3.19
CA PRO A 306 -27.95 -2.39 2.49
C PRO A 306 -27.51 -3.06 1.19
N GLY A 307 -26.57 -2.44 0.46
CA GLY A 307 -26.07 -2.95 -0.82
C GLY A 307 -24.82 -3.83 -0.72
N SER A 308 -24.40 -4.22 0.49
CA SER A 308 -23.15 -4.95 0.70
C SER A 308 -23.32 -6.25 1.48
N THR A 309 -22.37 -7.16 1.30
CA THR A 309 -22.08 -8.26 2.24
C THR A 309 -20.68 -8.11 2.81
N ALA A 310 -20.44 -8.66 4.00
CA ALA A 310 -19.13 -8.67 4.61
C ALA A 310 -18.61 -10.10 4.82
N GLU A 311 -17.36 -10.35 4.46
CA GLU A 311 -16.60 -11.56 4.78
C GLU A 311 -15.67 -11.26 5.95
N VAL A 312 -15.90 -11.91 7.08
CA VAL A 312 -15.14 -11.67 8.31
C VAL A 312 -14.19 -12.84 8.54
N THR A 313 -12.92 -12.55 8.79
CA THR A 313 -11.95 -13.53 9.31
C THR A 313 -11.55 -13.12 10.73
N PHE A 314 -11.82 -14.01 11.69
CA PHE A 314 -11.48 -13.81 13.09
C PHE A 314 -10.03 -14.21 13.39
N PRO A 315 -9.44 -13.72 14.50
CA PRO A 315 -8.09 -14.10 14.93
C PRO A 315 -7.83 -15.60 15.09
N ASN A 316 -8.87 -16.38 15.39
CA ASN A 316 -8.80 -17.84 15.53
C ASN A 316 -8.90 -18.59 14.19
N GLY A 317 -8.96 -17.86 13.06
CA GLY A 317 -9.12 -18.41 11.72
C GLY A 317 -10.57 -18.75 11.34
N GLU A 318 -11.53 -18.58 12.25
CA GLU A 318 -12.95 -18.73 11.92
C GLU A 318 -13.36 -17.68 10.89
N GLN A 319 -14.22 -18.07 9.96
CA GLN A 319 -14.79 -17.19 8.95
C GLN A 319 -16.30 -17.10 9.08
N ALA A 320 -16.84 -15.92 8.81
CA ALA A 320 -18.28 -15.68 8.79
C ALA A 320 -18.67 -14.72 7.66
N THR A 321 -19.86 -14.91 7.09
CA THR A 321 -20.46 -13.95 6.16
C THR A 321 -21.57 -13.19 6.87
N LEU A 322 -21.50 -11.86 6.84
CA LEU A 322 -22.52 -10.99 7.41
C LEU A 322 -23.37 -10.37 6.28
N PRO A 323 -24.71 -10.54 6.32
CA PRO A 323 -25.61 -9.81 5.43
C PRO A 323 -25.69 -8.32 5.83
N PRO A 324 -26.45 -7.48 5.12
CA PRO A 324 -26.71 -6.12 5.58
C PRO A 324 -27.27 -6.05 7.01
N GLY A 325 -26.80 -5.09 7.80
CA GLY A 325 -27.24 -4.89 9.19
C GLY A 325 -26.11 -4.50 10.14
N HIS A 326 -26.45 -4.39 11.42
CA HIS A 326 -25.54 -4.14 12.52
C HIS A 326 -25.24 -5.43 13.27
N PHE A 327 -23.96 -5.80 13.38
CA PHE A 327 -23.53 -7.03 14.02
C PHE A 327 -22.54 -6.74 15.13
N THR A 328 -22.72 -7.41 16.27
CA THR A 328 -21.70 -7.49 17.33
C THR A 328 -21.49 -8.95 17.69
N THR A 329 -20.24 -9.40 17.64
CA THR A 329 -19.86 -10.79 17.88
C THR A 329 -18.60 -10.85 18.75
N THR A 330 -18.38 -12.00 19.35
CA THR A 330 -17.26 -12.25 20.24
C THR A 330 -16.66 -13.62 19.97
N ARG A 331 -15.34 -13.69 19.92
CA ARG A 331 -14.57 -14.93 19.73
C ARG A 331 -13.40 -14.96 20.70
N PRO A 332 -12.88 -16.15 21.03
CA PRO A 332 -11.58 -16.25 21.67
C PRO A 332 -10.53 -15.57 20.80
N SER A 333 -9.61 -14.83 21.41
CA SER A 333 -8.44 -14.28 20.74
C SER A 333 -7.32 -15.33 20.59
N VAL A 334 -7.66 -16.62 20.74
CA VAL A 334 -6.72 -17.74 20.61
C VAL A 334 -6.38 -17.92 19.12
N GLY A 335 -5.08 -17.92 18.77
CA GLY A 335 -4.61 -17.86 17.38
C GLY A 335 -3.68 -16.67 17.09
N LEU A 336 -3.54 -15.76 18.06
CA LEU A 336 -2.66 -14.58 17.99
C LEU A 336 -1.18 -14.84 18.24
N ALA A 337 -0.76 -16.11 18.31
CA ALA A 337 0.66 -16.43 18.36
C ALA A 337 1.28 -16.06 16.99
N PRO A 338 2.48 -15.45 16.96
CA PRO A 338 3.20 -15.29 15.71
C PRO A 338 3.33 -16.67 15.07
N ALA A 339 3.21 -16.76 13.75
CA ALA A 339 3.60 -17.96 13.02
C ALA A 339 5.04 -18.29 13.45
N ARG A 340 5.21 -19.28 14.32
CA ARG A 340 6.49 -19.59 14.96
C ARG A 340 7.37 -20.36 13.98
N ALA A 341 8.62 -19.90 13.93
CA ALA A 341 9.85 -20.45 13.33
C ALA A 341 10.03 -20.20 11.83
#